data_AF-A0A914IP96-F1
#
_entry.id   AF-A0A914IP96-F1
#
_cell.length_a   1.000
_cell.length_b   1.000
_cell.length_c   1.000
_cell.angle_alpha   90.00
_cell.angle_beta   90.00
_cell.angle_gamma   90.00
#
_symmetry.space_group_name_H-M   'P 1'
#
loop_
_entity.id
_entity.type
_entity.pdbx_description
1 polymer ?
#
loop_
_entity_poly.entity_id
_entity_poly.type
_entity_poly.pdbx_seq_one_letter_code
_entity_poly.pdbx_strand_id
1 'polypeptide(L)'
;MTSYAINSARNFGKSLVETPTMIVADLDHLFSPNFEQKLRKFATEYLNSNNKTVLVYRIFEITKDSPEPKNKKDLAKLLENGTAREFHVENQNETLIEMLDEWLNISESDQPSIQFYKNYSNSYWEPQFISRQDIPDFDERFKYPMRDNTVLVS
;
A
#
# COMPACT_ATOMS: atom_id res chain seq x y z
N MET A 1 -26.59 -3.37 -6.01
CA MET A 1 -25.57 -2.69 -5.19
C MET A 1 -25.85 -3.04 -3.75
N THR A 2 -24.99 -3.84 -3.14
CA THR A 2 -25.06 -4.16 -1.71
C THR A 2 -24.47 -2.99 -0.93
N SER A 3 -25.20 -2.48 0.08
CA SER A 3 -24.68 -1.50 1.04
C SER A 3 -23.75 -2.21 2.02
N TYR A 4 -22.56 -2.57 1.57
CA TYR A 4 -21.54 -3.14 2.46
C TYR A 4 -20.86 -1.97 3.20
N ALA A 5 -20.92 -1.99 4.53
CA ALA A 5 -20.43 -0.91 5.40
C ALA A 5 -18.90 -0.93 5.55
N ILE A 6 -18.18 -1.12 4.44
CA ILE A 6 -16.71 -1.26 4.42
C ILE A 6 -16.04 -0.04 5.05
N ASN A 7 -16.55 1.16 4.74
CA ASN A 7 -16.00 2.41 5.28
C ASN A 7 -16.34 2.60 6.75
N SER A 8 -17.51 2.14 7.21
CA SER A 8 -17.81 2.17 8.65
C SER A 8 -16.86 1.28 9.45
N ALA A 9 -16.53 0.09 8.93
CA ALA A 9 -15.53 -0.78 9.56
C ALA A 9 -14.13 -0.17 9.55
N ARG A 10 -13.72 0.47 8.43
CA ARG A 10 -12.44 1.18 8.33
C ARG A 10 -12.36 2.39 9.27
N ASN A 11 -13.41 3.20 9.35
CA ASN A 11 -13.50 4.35 10.26
C ASN A 11 -13.46 3.90 11.72
N PHE A 12 -14.15 2.81 12.06
CA PHE A 12 -14.05 2.21 13.38
C PHE A 12 -12.60 1.75 13.67
N GLY A 13 -11.96 1.03 12.74
CA GLY A 13 -10.56 0.64 12.89
C GLY A 13 -9.61 1.82 13.05
N LYS A 14 -9.78 2.89 12.25
CA LYS A 14 -9.03 4.15 12.35
C LYS A 14 -9.20 4.82 13.72
N SER A 15 -10.39 4.77 14.29
CA SER A 15 -10.67 5.34 15.62
C SER A 15 -9.90 4.64 16.76
N LEU A 16 -9.46 3.39 16.53
CA LEU A 16 -8.70 2.59 17.49
C LEU A 16 -7.18 2.73 17.33
N VAL A 17 -6.69 3.46 16.32
CA VAL A 17 -5.26 3.67 16.12
C VAL A 17 -4.73 4.69 17.11
N GLU A 18 -3.78 4.27 17.94
CA GLU A 18 -3.14 5.12 18.97
C GLU A 18 -1.82 5.77 18.49
N THR A 19 -1.33 5.40 17.32
CA THR A 19 -0.09 5.92 16.74
C THR A 19 -0.32 7.11 15.80
N PRO A 20 0.63 8.05 15.65
CA PRO A 20 0.48 9.19 14.75
C PRO A 20 0.31 8.83 13.26
N THR A 21 0.79 7.64 12.89
CA THR A 21 0.68 7.08 11.54
C THR A 21 -0.11 5.79 11.56
N MET A 22 -0.81 5.51 10.48
CA MET A 22 -1.57 4.28 10.27
C MET A 22 -1.30 3.70 8.89
N ILE A 23 -1.54 2.40 8.74
CA ILE A 23 -1.51 1.69 7.47
C ILE A 23 -2.93 1.22 7.13
N VAL A 24 -3.32 1.45 5.88
CA VAL A 24 -4.55 0.89 5.30
C VAL A 24 -4.12 -0.27 4.43
N ALA A 25 -4.61 -1.47 4.75
CA ALA A 25 -4.25 -2.72 4.08
C ALA A 25 -5.40 -3.73 4.17
N ASP A 26 -5.40 -4.71 3.27
CA ASP A 26 -6.34 -5.83 3.30
C ASP A 26 -5.87 -6.91 4.30
N LEU A 27 -6.83 -7.66 4.85
CA LEU A 27 -6.59 -8.65 5.92
C LEU A 27 -5.66 -9.80 5.50
N ASP A 28 -5.61 -10.10 4.21
CA ASP A 28 -4.83 -11.23 3.67
C ASP A 28 -3.41 -10.82 3.25
N HIS A 29 -3.02 -9.56 3.46
CA HIS A 29 -1.67 -9.09 3.12
C HIS A 29 -0.64 -9.50 4.17
N LEU A 30 0.47 -10.04 3.69
CA LEU A 30 1.67 -10.29 4.48
C LEU A 30 2.69 -9.19 4.23
N PHE A 31 3.22 -8.62 5.32
CA PHE A 31 4.29 -7.63 5.26
C PHE A 31 5.66 -8.29 5.24
N SER A 32 6.62 -7.62 4.60
CA SER A 32 8.01 -8.10 4.62
C SER A 32 8.57 -8.16 6.06
N PRO A 33 9.57 -9.01 6.33
CA PRO A 33 10.18 -9.09 7.64
C PRO A 33 10.65 -7.71 8.14
N ASN A 34 10.28 -7.38 9.38
CA ASN A 34 10.60 -6.10 10.04
C ASN A 34 10.01 -4.85 9.35
N PHE A 35 8.98 -4.98 8.51
CA PHE A 35 8.37 -3.86 7.77
C PHE A 35 8.01 -2.67 8.67
N GLU A 36 7.26 -2.91 9.76
CA GLU A 36 6.86 -1.86 10.70
C GLU A 36 8.07 -1.19 11.35
N GLN A 37 9.05 -1.97 11.80
CA GLN A 37 10.27 -1.47 12.44
C GLN A 37 11.06 -0.56 11.51
N LYS A 38 11.17 -0.92 10.22
CA LYS A 38 11.85 -0.12 9.20
C LYS A 38 11.10 1.17 8.90
N LEU A 39 9.76 1.12 8.83
CA LEU A 39 8.96 2.23 8.35
C LEU A 39 8.53 3.22 9.43
N ARG A 40 8.28 2.80 10.67
CA ARG A 40 7.63 3.65 11.70
C ARG A 40 8.26 5.02 11.85
N LYS A 41 9.59 5.06 12.05
CA LYS A 41 10.31 6.32 12.26
C LYS A 41 10.27 7.19 11.00
N PHE A 42 10.63 6.61 9.86
CA PHE A 42 10.63 7.29 8.57
C PHE A 42 9.26 7.87 8.21
N ALA A 43 8.20 7.06 8.31
CA ALA A 43 6.84 7.47 7.99
C ALA A 43 6.36 8.61 8.88
N THR A 44 6.62 8.54 10.19
CA THR A 44 6.22 9.59 11.14
C THR A 44 6.91 10.92 10.81
N GLU A 45 8.23 10.92 10.64
CA GLU A 45 8.99 12.14 10.35
C GLU A 45 8.62 12.74 8.99
N TYR A 46 8.50 11.89 7.98
CA TYR A 46 8.22 12.30 6.61
C TYR A 46 6.79 12.85 6.45
N LEU A 47 5.78 12.15 6.97
CA LEU A 47 4.38 12.54 6.81
C LEU A 47 4.01 13.78 7.66
N ASN A 48 4.68 13.99 8.80
CA ASN A 48 4.54 15.23 9.56
C ASN A 48 5.05 16.45 8.77
N SER A 49 6.10 16.28 7.98
CA SER A 49 6.67 17.33 7.14
C SER A 49 5.92 17.51 5.81
N ASN A 50 5.18 16.48 5.36
CA ASN A 50 4.49 16.42 4.08
C ASN A 50 3.02 16.04 4.27
N ASN A 51 2.27 16.95 4.90
CA ASN A 51 0.91 16.68 5.40
C ASN A 51 -0.18 16.43 4.34
N LYS A 52 0.14 16.60 3.05
CA LYS A 52 -0.74 16.31 1.89
C LYS A 52 -0.26 15.10 1.08
N THR A 53 0.58 14.26 1.68
CA THR A 53 1.18 13.10 1.03
C THR A 53 0.84 11.83 1.80
N VAL A 54 0.77 10.71 1.09
CA VAL A 54 0.72 9.36 1.65
C VAL A 54 1.91 8.57 1.12
N LEU A 55 2.34 7.55 1.86
CA LEU A 55 3.36 6.63 1.38
C LEU A 55 2.69 5.39 0.78
N VAL A 56 3.07 5.03 -0.43
CA VAL A 56 2.56 3.84 -1.12
C VAL A 56 3.66 2.78 -1.16
N TYR A 57 3.28 1.52 -1.04
CA TYR A 57 4.18 0.38 -1.12
C TYR A 57 3.68 -0.66 -2.13
N ARG A 58 4.60 -1.45 -2.69
CA ARG A 58 4.28 -2.52 -3.64
C ARG A 58 3.72 -3.73 -2.92
N ILE A 59 2.75 -4.38 -3.56
CA ILE A 59 2.16 -5.65 -3.13
C ILE A 59 2.35 -6.63 -4.26
N PHE A 60 2.66 -7.88 -3.91
CA PHE A 60 2.91 -8.95 -4.86
C PHE A 60 2.05 -10.15 -4.50
N GLU A 61 1.53 -10.81 -5.52
CA GLU A 61 0.90 -12.13 -5.40
C GLU A 61 1.95 -13.18 -5.73
N ILE A 62 2.01 -14.24 -4.93
CA ILE A 62 2.84 -15.41 -5.19
C ILE A 62 1.94 -16.63 -5.41
N THR A 63 2.38 -17.58 -6.22
CA THR A 63 1.65 -18.83 -6.39
C THR A 63 1.63 -19.61 -5.07
N LYS A 64 0.55 -20.36 -4.84
CA LYS A 64 0.34 -21.13 -3.60
C LYS A 64 1.50 -22.06 -3.22
N ASP A 65 2.19 -22.61 -4.20
CA ASP A 65 3.28 -23.57 -4.00
C ASP A 65 4.66 -22.90 -3.90
N SER A 66 4.73 -21.57 -4.08
CA SER A 66 5.98 -20.81 -3.93
C SER A 66 6.30 -20.56 -2.46
N PRO A 67 7.57 -20.61 -2.05
CA PRO A 67 7.98 -20.16 -0.73
C PRO A 67 7.77 -18.65 -0.59
N GLU A 68 7.38 -18.22 0.62
CA GLU A 68 7.27 -16.80 0.94
C GLU A 68 8.64 -16.09 0.79
N PRO A 69 8.72 -15.00 0.02
CA PRO A 69 9.97 -14.27 -0.17
C PRO A 69 10.38 -13.55 1.12
N LYS A 70 11.60 -13.83 1.61
CA LYS A 70 12.11 -13.19 2.83
C LYS A 70 12.76 -11.84 2.60
N ASN A 71 13.06 -11.53 1.34
CA ASN A 71 13.73 -10.32 0.90
C ASN A 71 13.45 -10.12 -0.60
N LYS A 72 13.81 -8.94 -1.10
CA LYS A 72 13.65 -8.51 -2.49
C LYS A 72 14.42 -9.37 -3.47
N LYS A 73 15.57 -9.94 -3.07
CA LYS A 73 16.31 -10.87 -3.93
C LYS A 73 15.54 -12.19 -4.14
N ASP A 74 14.86 -12.69 -3.12
CA ASP A 74 14.00 -13.87 -3.24
C ASP A 74 12.76 -13.54 -4.06
N LEU A 75 12.13 -12.38 -3.82
CA LEU A 75 11.02 -11.90 -4.64
C LEU A 75 11.41 -11.74 -6.12
N ALA A 76 12.59 -11.18 -6.42
CA ALA A 76 13.08 -11.01 -7.79
C ALA A 76 13.15 -12.36 -8.54
N LYS A 77 13.63 -13.42 -7.88
CA LYS A 77 13.64 -14.77 -8.47
C LYS A 77 12.23 -15.29 -8.75
N LEU A 78 11.26 -14.99 -7.87
CA LEU A 78 9.85 -15.38 -8.09
C LEU A 78 9.21 -14.58 -9.23
N LEU A 79 9.62 -13.33 -9.44
CA LEU A 79 9.18 -12.56 -10.61
C LEU A 79 9.79 -13.13 -11.90
N GLU A 80 11.10 -13.42 -11.88
CA GLU A 80 11.84 -13.98 -13.02
C GLU A 80 11.33 -15.35 -13.46
N ASN A 81 10.95 -16.21 -12.50
CA ASN A 81 10.44 -17.56 -12.80
C ASN A 81 8.92 -17.58 -13.09
N GLY A 82 8.24 -16.43 -13.02
CA GLY A 82 6.81 -16.29 -13.25
C GLY A 82 5.92 -16.83 -12.13
N THR A 83 6.44 -17.05 -10.92
CA THR A 83 5.65 -17.51 -9.76
C THR A 83 5.31 -16.40 -8.76
N ALA A 84 5.66 -15.15 -9.09
CA ALA A 84 5.14 -13.94 -8.49
C ALA A 84 4.70 -12.94 -9.56
N ARG A 85 3.81 -12.02 -9.20
CA ARG A 85 3.42 -10.85 -10.00
C ARG A 85 3.02 -9.69 -9.11
N GLU A 86 3.03 -8.45 -9.62
CA GLU A 86 2.45 -7.32 -8.89
C GLU A 86 0.94 -7.56 -8.68
N PHE A 87 0.43 -7.14 -7.52
CA PHE A 87 -0.99 -7.26 -7.17
C PHE A 87 -1.85 -6.39 -8.09
N HIS A 88 -3.09 -6.84 -8.37
CA HIS A 88 -4.06 -6.15 -9.23
C HIS A 88 -3.63 -5.91 -10.70
N VAL A 89 -2.79 -6.77 -11.27
CA VAL A 89 -2.41 -6.74 -12.71
C VAL A 89 -3.58 -7.03 -13.66
N GLU A 90 -4.76 -7.43 -13.19
CA GLU A 90 -5.87 -7.84 -14.09
C GLU A 90 -6.44 -6.69 -14.96
N ASN A 91 -6.32 -5.43 -14.51
CA ASN A 91 -6.67 -4.24 -15.30
C ASN A 91 -5.40 -3.42 -15.59
N GLN A 92 -4.61 -3.91 -16.54
CA GLN A 92 -3.24 -3.44 -16.80
C GLN A 92 -3.15 -1.95 -17.16
N ASN A 93 -2.16 -1.29 -16.55
CA ASN A 93 -1.59 0.06 -16.78
C ASN A 93 -2.05 1.18 -15.85
N GLU A 94 -3.28 1.18 -15.34
CA GLU A 94 -3.78 2.33 -14.56
C GLU A 94 -3.52 2.23 -13.06
N THR A 95 -3.21 1.02 -12.56
CA THR A 95 -3.09 0.70 -11.14
C THR A 95 -1.66 0.43 -10.68
N LEU A 96 -0.73 0.20 -11.60
CA LEU A 96 0.63 -0.23 -11.28
C LEU A 96 1.51 0.92 -10.76
N ILE A 97 2.45 0.56 -9.88
CA ILE A 97 3.48 1.47 -9.40
C ILE A 97 4.62 1.43 -10.42
N GLU A 98 4.96 2.58 -11.01
CA GLU A 98 6.01 2.70 -12.03
C GLU A 98 7.39 2.30 -11.49
N MET A 99 8.33 2.02 -12.39
CA MET A 99 9.75 1.77 -12.05
C MET A 99 10.02 0.49 -11.24
N LEU A 100 9.38 -0.63 -11.59
CA LEU A 100 9.59 -1.92 -10.92
C LEU A 100 11.05 -2.39 -11.08
N ASP A 101 11.60 -2.34 -12.29
CA ASP A 101 12.95 -2.85 -12.57
C ASP A 101 14.03 -2.03 -11.83
N GLU A 102 13.89 -0.70 -11.79
CA GLU A 102 14.78 0.17 -11.03
C GLU A 102 14.69 -0.13 -9.54
N TRP A 103 13.47 -0.39 -9.03
CA TRP A 103 13.27 -0.77 -7.63
C TRP A 103 13.94 -2.10 -7.31
N LEU A 104 13.84 -3.11 -8.18
CA LEU A 104 14.47 -4.42 -8.01
C LEU A 104 16.01 -4.33 -8.03
N ASN A 105 16.57 -3.45 -8.86
CA ASN A 105 18.02 -3.29 -9.05
C ASN A 105 18.73 -2.54 -7.91
N ILE A 106 18.00 -1.80 -7.06
CA ILE A 106 18.57 -1.13 -5.89
C ILE A 106 18.87 -2.18 -4.80
N SER A 107 20.00 -2.09 -4.11
CA SER A 107 20.29 -2.99 -2.98
C SER A 107 19.32 -2.78 -1.81
N GLU A 108 18.96 -3.84 -1.09
CA GLU A 108 18.16 -3.67 0.12
C GLU A 108 18.89 -2.86 1.19
N SER A 109 18.09 -2.11 1.94
CA SER A 109 18.55 -1.28 3.06
C SER A 109 17.59 -1.47 4.23
N ASP A 110 18.12 -1.36 5.45
CA ASP A 110 17.29 -1.30 6.65
C ASP A 110 16.69 0.08 6.86
N GLN A 111 17.20 1.10 6.17
CA GLN A 111 16.62 2.43 6.13
C GLN A 111 15.78 2.57 4.85
N PRO A 112 14.45 2.77 4.96
CA PRO A 112 13.60 3.00 3.80
C PRO A 112 13.91 4.36 3.16
N SER A 113 13.63 4.47 1.87
CA SER A 113 13.77 5.69 1.08
C SER A 113 12.64 5.83 0.08
N ILE A 114 12.32 7.06 -0.31
CA ILE A 114 11.38 7.32 -1.40
C ILE A 114 12.03 6.96 -2.73
N GLN A 115 11.33 6.18 -3.56
CA GLN A 115 11.76 5.90 -4.92
C GLN A 115 11.44 7.08 -5.85
N PHE A 116 10.19 7.52 -5.87
CA PHE A 116 9.72 8.65 -6.68
C PHE A 116 8.45 9.28 -6.08
N TYR A 117 8.08 10.43 -6.61
CA TYR A 117 6.85 11.14 -6.26
C TYR A 117 5.87 11.07 -7.42
N LYS A 118 4.60 10.81 -7.10
CA LYS A 118 3.51 10.79 -8.09
C LYS A 118 2.35 11.63 -7.57
N ASN A 119 1.91 12.58 -8.40
CA ASN A 119 0.67 13.29 -8.12
C ASN A 119 -0.51 12.34 -8.27
N TYR A 120 -1.43 12.37 -7.31
CA TYR A 120 -2.66 11.59 -7.40
C TYR A 120 -3.61 12.25 -8.42
N SER A 121 -3.56 11.77 -9.66
CA SER A 121 -4.34 12.28 -10.78
C SER A 121 -5.29 11.26 -11.39
N ASN A 122 -5.20 9.99 -10.98
CA ASN A 122 -6.04 8.91 -11.49
C ASN A 122 -6.88 8.32 -10.36
N SER A 123 -8.20 8.55 -10.41
CA SER A 123 -9.15 7.99 -9.44
C SER A 123 -9.32 6.46 -9.54
N TYR A 124 -8.83 5.82 -10.60
CA TYR A 124 -8.80 4.37 -10.73
C TYR A 124 -7.56 3.75 -10.08
N TRP A 125 -6.57 4.57 -9.71
CA TRP A 125 -5.40 4.08 -8.98
C TRP A 125 -5.75 3.94 -7.51
N GLU A 126 -5.69 2.70 -7.02
CA GLU A 126 -6.20 2.27 -5.71
C GLU A 126 -5.10 1.69 -4.81
N PRO A 127 -3.99 2.42 -4.59
CA PRO A 127 -2.89 1.86 -3.81
C PRO A 127 -3.30 1.65 -2.36
N GLN A 128 -2.74 0.61 -1.74
CA GLN A 128 -2.65 0.55 -0.29
C GLN A 128 -1.59 1.55 0.19
N PHE A 129 -1.81 2.18 1.33
CA PHE A 129 -1.01 3.33 1.75
C PHE A 129 -0.83 3.45 3.26
N ILE A 130 0.23 4.17 3.62
CA ILE A 130 0.52 4.64 4.97
C ILE A 130 0.24 6.13 5.00
N SER A 131 -0.47 6.57 6.03
CA SER A 131 -0.89 7.95 6.21
C SER A 131 -0.78 8.39 7.66
N ARG A 132 -1.04 9.67 7.92
CA ARG A 132 -1.28 10.16 9.28
C ARG A 132 -2.62 9.64 9.78
N GLN A 133 -2.72 9.41 11.07
CA GLN A 133 -3.97 8.95 11.69
C GLN A 133 -5.06 10.03 11.65
N ASP A 134 -4.68 11.32 11.62
CA ASP A 134 -5.57 12.47 11.66
C ASP A 134 -6.07 12.93 10.27
N ILE A 135 -5.96 12.10 9.24
CA ILE A 135 -6.66 12.34 7.97
C ILE A 135 -8.19 12.31 8.18
N PRO A 136 -8.97 12.93 7.29
CA PRO A 136 -10.43 12.79 7.30
C PRO A 136 -10.87 11.33 7.29
N ASP A 137 -12.05 11.08 7.84
CA ASP A 137 -12.67 9.75 7.78
C ASP A 137 -13.03 9.38 6.34
N PHE A 138 -13.09 8.07 6.10
CA PHE A 138 -13.50 7.49 4.83
C PHE A 138 -14.97 7.82 4.54
N ASP A 139 -15.29 8.27 3.33
CA ASP A 139 -16.62 8.70 2.90
C ASP A 139 -17.59 7.51 2.83
N GLU A 140 -18.56 7.44 3.74
CA GLU A 140 -19.53 6.35 3.80
C GLU A 140 -20.56 6.35 2.66
N ARG A 141 -20.64 7.44 1.87
CA ARG A 141 -21.54 7.51 0.69
C ARG A 141 -21.01 6.69 -0.50
N PHE A 142 -19.77 6.23 -0.39
CA PHE A 142 -19.09 5.50 -1.42
C PHE A 142 -19.71 4.13 -1.69
N LYS A 143 -19.82 3.75 -2.97
CA LYS A 143 -20.48 2.50 -3.37
C LYS A 143 -19.45 1.47 -3.81
N TYR A 144 -19.27 0.45 -2.99
CA TYR A 144 -18.49 -0.74 -3.32
C TYR A 144 -18.95 -1.39 -4.64
N PRO A 145 -18.04 -1.89 -5.50
CA PRO A 145 -16.58 -1.97 -5.36
C PRO A 145 -15.81 -0.84 -6.11
N MET A 146 -16.48 0.26 -6.45
CA MET A 146 -15.91 1.20 -7.41
C MET A 146 -15.01 2.22 -6.71
N ARG A 147 -13.70 1.99 -6.60
CA ARG A 147 -12.66 2.84 -5.97
C ARG A 147 -12.55 2.75 -4.45
N ASP A 148 -12.47 1.52 -3.94
CA ASP A 148 -12.60 1.18 -2.53
C ASP A 148 -11.46 1.67 -1.62
N ASN A 149 -10.24 1.91 -2.13
CA ASN A 149 -9.08 2.24 -1.29
C ASN A 149 -8.86 3.74 -1.08
N THR A 150 -9.31 4.57 -2.02
CA THR A 150 -9.04 6.02 -2.04
C THR A 150 -10.21 6.89 -1.57
N VAL A 151 -11.18 6.28 -0.90
CA VAL A 151 -12.48 6.81 -0.45
C VAL A 151 -12.42 7.93 0.60
N LEU A 152 -11.55 8.92 0.43
CA LEU A 152 -11.47 10.12 1.26
C LEU A 152 -12.35 11.22 0.68
N VAL A 153 -12.86 12.09 1.56
CA VAL A 153 -13.61 13.29 1.17
C VAL A 153 -12.67 14.24 0.41
N SER A 154 -13.03 14.61 -0.82
CA SER A 154 -12.33 15.62 -1.64
C SER A 154 -12.55 17.03 -1.14
#